data_AF-A0A959VTG3-F1
#
_entry.id   AF-A0A959VTG3-F1
#
_cell.length_a   1.000
_cell.length_b   1.000
_cell.length_c   1.000
_cell.angle_alpha   90.00
_cell.angle_beta   90.00
_cell.angle_gamma   90.00
#
_symmetry.space_group_name_H-M   'P 1'
#
loop_
_entity.id
_entity.type
_entity.pdbx_description
1 polymer ?
#
loop_
_entity_poly.entity_id
_entity_poly.type
_entity_poly.pdbx_seq_one_letter_code
_entity_poly.pdbx_strand_id
1 'polypeptide(L)'
;MPLLEPDVSKITPEPSEPSFDRAPDWVAGGTPEPLRSQLTALLGEEKILARATDLIRYASDASPYRMLPKAVVLAHSAGDVAKVLEFGRREGIPVTFRSGGTSLNGQGQTEGILVDVRKHFTGVEVLDEGLKARVGPGTILGHANKVLAPYGRKLGPDPASTDIATVGGVVSNNSGGMRCGVTYDSYQTVTGMTFVLPSGTMIDTEAEGAEEEFAAKEPALAEGLMEIREEILADQDFVDRIRHKFEIKNTT
;
A
#
# COMPACT_ATOMS: atom_id res chain seq x y z
N MET A 1 -53.22 -1.59 -7.19
CA MET A 1 -51.97 -2.05 -6.56
C MET A 1 -52.02 -1.65 -5.10
N PRO A 2 -51.81 -2.58 -4.16
CA PRO A 2 -51.74 -2.23 -2.74
C PRO A 2 -50.52 -1.33 -2.52
N LEU A 3 -50.71 -0.20 -1.82
CA LEU A 3 -49.72 0.87 -1.63
C LEU A 3 -48.40 0.47 -0.94
N LEU A 4 -48.29 -0.78 -0.49
CA LEU A 4 -47.20 -1.29 0.35
C LEU A 4 -46.52 -2.55 -0.21
N GLU A 5 -46.90 -3.04 -1.39
CA GLU A 5 -46.17 -4.14 -2.02
C GLU A 5 -44.85 -3.62 -2.61
N PRO A 6 -43.70 -4.22 -2.27
CA PRO A 6 -42.42 -3.83 -2.85
C PRO A 6 -42.44 -4.11 -4.35
N ASP A 7 -42.15 -3.08 -5.13
CA ASP A 7 -42.06 -3.18 -6.59
C ASP A 7 -40.73 -3.85 -6.99
N VAL A 8 -40.78 -5.16 -7.20
CA VAL A 8 -39.62 -5.98 -7.58
C VAL A 8 -39.07 -5.62 -8.97
N SER A 9 -39.85 -4.94 -9.82
CA SER A 9 -39.36 -4.50 -11.14
C SER A 9 -38.23 -3.47 -11.03
N LYS A 10 -38.21 -2.69 -9.94
CA LYS A 10 -37.15 -1.69 -9.66
C LYS A 10 -35.79 -2.29 -9.30
N ILE A 11 -35.75 -3.57 -8.93
CA ILE A 11 -34.52 -4.30 -8.58
C ILE A 11 -34.26 -5.47 -9.54
N THR A 12 -35.07 -5.60 -10.59
CA THR A 12 -34.85 -6.60 -11.62
C THR A 12 -33.65 -6.16 -12.47
N PRO A 13 -32.56 -6.95 -12.53
CA PRO A 13 -31.41 -6.59 -13.34
C PRO A 13 -31.81 -6.53 -14.82
N GLU A 14 -31.39 -5.48 -15.51
CA GLU A 14 -31.57 -5.41 -16.95
C GLU A 14 -30.73 -6.51 -17.62
N PRO A 15 -31.26 -7.17 -18.67
CA PRO A 15 -30.46 -8.07 -19.48
C PRO A 15 -29.24 -7.31 -20.02
N SER A 16 -28.05 -7.77 -19.67
CA SER A 16 -26.79 -7.26 -20.20
C SER A 16 -26.02 -8.39 -20.86
N GLU A 17 -25.26 -8.06 -21.90
CA GLU A 17 -24.29 -8.99 -22.44
C GLU A 17 -23.13 -9.16 -21.44
N PRO A 18 -22.62 -10.38 -21.23
CA PRO A 18 -21.42 -10.57 -20.42
C PRO A 18 -20.28 -9.72 -20.97
N SER A 19 -19.67 -8.91 -20.10
CA SER A 19 -18.48 -8.16 -20.48
C SER A 19 -17.33 -9.14 -20.75
N PHE A 20 -16.54 -8.87 -21.80
CA PHE A 20 -15.38 -9.69 -22.14
C PHE A 20 -14.29 -9.53 -21.07
N ASP A 21 -14.26 -10.46 -20.09
CA ASP A 21 -13.24 -10.50 -19.02
C ASP A 21 -12.14 -11.55 -19.28
N ARG A 22 -11.96 -11.95 -20.54
CA ARG A 22 -10.90 -12.88 -20.93
C ARG A 22 -9.53 -12.21 -20.73
N ALA A 23 -8.59 -12.93 -20.10
CA ALA A 23 -7.20 -12.49 -20.05
C ALA A 23 -6.62 -12.41 -21.49
N PRO A 24 -5.85 -11.37 -21.84
CA PRO A 24 -5.19 -11.26 -23.14
C PRO A 24 -4.28 -12.47 -23.43
N ASP A 25 -4.14 -12.81 -24.71
CA ASP A 25 -3.41 -14.02 -25.13
C ASP A 25 -1.95 -14.06 -24.69
N TRP A 26 -1.31 -12.89 -24.56
CA TRP A 26 0.07 -12.81 -24.08
C TRP A 26 0.24 -13.41 -22.69
N VAL A 27 -0.80 -13.34 -21.84
CA VAL A 27 -0.76 -13.83 -20.44
C VAL A 27 -0.54 -15.34 -20.40
N ALA A 28 -0.97 -16.08 -21.44
CA ALA A 28 -0.77 -17.52 -21.52
C ALA A 28 0.72 -17.91 -21.44
N GLY A 29 1.62 -17.04 -21.91
CA GLY A 29 3.06 -17.22 -21.81
C GLY A 29 3.66 -16.88 -20.44
N GLY A 30 2.88 -16.29 -19.53
CA GLY A 30 3.36 -15.78 -18.25
C GLY A 30 4.12 -14.46 -18.40
N THR A 31 5.07 -14.21 -17.50
CA THR A 31 5.91 -13.01 -17.55
C THR A 31 6.71 -12.97 -18.84
N PRO A 32 6.64 -11.88 -19.63
CA PRO A 32 7.38 -11.76 -20.88
C PRO A 32 8.90 -11.83 -20.67
N GLU A 33 9.61 -12.42 -21.63
CA GLU A 33 11.05 -12.18 -21.77
C GLU A 33 11.31 -10.81 -22.42
N PRO A 34 12.40 -10.10 -22.09
CA PRO A 34 13.50 -10.49 -21.20
C PRO A 34 13.24 -10.25 -19.70
N LEU A 35 12.07 -9.68 -19.34
CA LEU A 35 11.77 -9.24 -17.97
C LEU A 35 11.90 -10.37 -16.95
N ARG A 36 11.40 -11.57 -17.27
CA ARG A 36 11.51 -12.73 -16.39
C ARG A 36 12.97 -13.06 -16.07
N SER A 37 13.81 -13.22 -17.10
CA SER A 37 15.23 -13.56 -16.91
C SER A 37 15.97 -12.50 -16.11
N GLN A 38 15.69 -11.22 -16.35
CA GLN A 38 16.32 -10.10 -15.64
C GLN A 38 15.93 -10.06 -14.16
N LEU A 39 14.64 -10.21 -13.84
CA LEU A 39 14.16 -10.24 -12.45
C LEU A 39 14.69 -11.47 -11.69
N THR A 40 14.71 -12.63 -12.34
CA THR A 40 15.29 -13.86 -11.76
C THR A 40 16.78 -13.67 -11.46
N ALA A 41 17.55 -13.07 -12.37
CA ALA A 41 18.97 -12.79 -12.13
C ALA A 41 19.18 -11.76 -10.99
N LEU A 42 18.26 -10.79 -10.86
CA LEU A 42 18.34 -9.73 -9.85
C LEU A 42 18.04 -10.22 -8.43
N LEU A 43 17.05 -11.11 -8.28
CA LEU A 43 16.44 -11.44 -6.98
C LEU A 43 16.49 -12.93 -6.60
N GLY A 44 16.65 -13.83 -7.57
CA GLY A 44 16.44 -15.27 -7.41
C GLY A 44 15.08 -15.72 -7.96
N GLU A 45 15.02 -16.93 -8.52
CA GLU A 45 13.81 -17.49 -9.14
C GLU A 45 12.68 -17.69 -8.13
N GLU A 46 13.01 -18.03 -6.89
CA GLU A 46 12.05 -18.30 -5.82
C GLU A 46 11.22 -17.08 -5.41
N LYS A 47 11.69 -15.88 -5.77
CA LYS A 47 11.01 -14.61 -5.50
C LYS A 47 10.15 -14.11 -6.65
N ILE A 48 10.13 -14.79 -7.79
CA ILE A 48 9.41 -14.34 -8.98
C ILE A 48 8.23 -15.27 -9.26
N LEU A 49 7.01 -14.74 -9.18
CA LEU A 49 5.84 -15.44 -9.69
C LEU A 49 5.59 -15.01 -11.14
N ALA A 50 5.92 -15.92 -12.06
CA ALA A 50 5.93 -15.65 -13.50
C ALA A 50 4.86 -16.39 -14.31
N ARG A 51 4.06 -17.27 -13.69
CA ARG A 51 3.08 -18.08 -14.45
C ARG A 51 1.83 -17.26 -14.77
N ALA A 52 1.15 -17.63 -15.85
CA ALA A 52 -0.14 -17.05 -16.23
C ALA A 52 -1.14 -16.98 -15.05
N THR A 53 -1.23 -18.06 -14.26
CA THR A 53 -2.11 -18.16 -13.11
C THR A 53 -1.72 -17.20 -11.98
N ASP A 54 -0.43 -16.92 -11.81
CA ASP A 54 0.05 -15.97 -10.81
C ASP A 54 -0.31 -14.54 -11.24
N LEU A 55 -0.10 -14.18 -12.51
CA LEU A 55 -0.45 -12.86 -13.03
C LEU A 55 -1.96 -12.59 -12.93
N ILE A 56 -2.78 -13.59 -13.30
CA ILE A 56 -4.24 -13.49 -13.20
C ILE A 56 -4.69 -13.35 -11.74
N ARG A 57 -4.10 -14.12 -10.82
CA ARG A 57 -4.44 -14.05 -9.38
C ARG A 57 -4.18 -12.66 -8.80
N TYR A 58 -3.13 -11.99 -9.26
CA TYR A 58 -2.74 -10.68 -8.77
C TYR A 58 -3.36 -9.52 -9.57
N ALA A 59 -4.19 -9.82 -10.57
CA ALA A 59 -4.75 -8.84 -11.49
C ALA A 59 -5.87 -7.96 -10.90
N SER A 60 -6.46 -8.34 -9.78
CA SER A 60 -7.55 -7.59 -9.13
C SER A 60 -7.30 -7.47 -7.63
N ASP A 61 -7.69 -6.35 -7.03
CA ASP A 61 -7.88 -6.18 -5.59
C ASP A 61 -9.39 -6.20 -5.25
N ALA A 62 -9.83 -5.55 -4.18
CA ALA A 62 -11.25 -5.51 -3.81
C ALA A 62 -12.06 -4.45 -4.60
N SER A 63 -11.43 -3.75 -5.54
CA SER A 63 -12.06 -2.79 -6.45
C SER A 63 -12.65 -3.47 -7.71
N PRO A 64 -13.47 -2.77 -8.51
CA PRO A 64 -13.97 -3.29 -9.78
C PRO A 64 -12.91 -3.27 -10.90
N TYR A 65 -11.70 -2.78 -10.63
CA TYR A 65 -10.64 -2.70 -11.63
C TYR A 65 -9.90 -4.03 -11.77
N ARG A 66 -9.38 -4.24 -12.96
CA ARG A 66 -8.52 -5.37 -13.28
C ARG A 66 -7.35 -4.91 -14.13
N MET A 67 -6.14 -4.98 -13.59
CA MET A 67 -4.89 -4.69 -14.28
C MET A 67 -3.93 -5.88 -14.13
N LEU A 68 -3.52 -6.46 -15.25
CA LEU A 68 -2.64 -7.63 -15.27
C LEU A 68 -1.17 -7.20 -15.14
N PRO A 69 -0.47 -7.55 -14.04
CA PRO A 69 0.94 -7.23 -13.93
C PRO A 69 1.75 -8.07 -14.92
N LYS A 70 2.87 -7.52 -15.39
CA LYS A 70 3.84 -8.28 -16.20
C LYS A 70 4.61 -9.29 -15.36
N ALA A 71 4.88 -8.98 -14.10
CA ALA A 71 5.56 -9.86 -13.15
C ALA A 71 5.09 -9.57 -11.72
N VAL A 72 5.14 -10.58 -10.86
CA VAL A 72 4.92 -10.42 -9.42
C VAL A 72 6.19 -10.83 -8.67
N VAL A 73 6.69 -9.92 -7.83
CA VAL A 73 7.86 -10.13 -6.98
C VAL A 73 7.43 -10.35 -5.55
N LEU A 74 7.91 -11.42 -4.93
CA LEU A 74 7.81 -11.69 -3.50
C LEU A 74 9.04 -11.10 -2.81
N ALA A 75 8.96 -9.83 -2.38
CA ALA A 75 10.09 -9.21 -1.70
C ALA A 75 10.28 -9.85 -0.32
N HIS A 76 11.51 -10.26 0.02
CA HIS A 76 11.84 -10.84 1.32
C HIS A 76 12.48 -9.82 2.27
N SER A 77 12.94 -8.69 1.75
CA SER A 77 13.63 -7.65 2.51
C SER A 77 13.49 -6.28 1.85
N ALA A 78 13.77 -5.22 2.61
CA ALA A 78 13.83 -3.87 2.07
C ALA A 78 14.91 -3.73 0.98
N GLY A 79 15.97 -4.56 1.01
CA GLY A 79 16.97 -4.63 -0.06
C GLY A 79 16.42 -5.19 -1.37
N ASP A 80 15.50 -6.16 -1.32
CA ASP A 80 14.81 -6.63 -2.54
C ASP A 80 13.92 -5.52 -3.11
N VAL A 81 13.22 -4.78 -2.25
CA VAL A 81 12.41 -3.62 -2.64
C VAL A 81 13.26 -2.56 -3.34
N ALA A 82 14.41 -2.20 -2.76
CA ALA A 82 15.35 -1.24 -3.34
C ALA A 82 15.81 -1.65 -4.74
N LYS A 83 16.21 -2.92 -4.90
CA LYS A 83 16.61 -3.47 -6.21
C LYS A 83 15.50 -3.39 -7.25
N VAL A 84 14.26 -3.72 -6.89
CA VAL A 84 13.12 -3.68 -7.82
C VAL A 84 12.77 -2.26 -8.21
N LEU A 85 12.80 -1.33 -7.26
CA LEU A 85 12.53 0.09 -7.53
C LEU A 85 13.59 0.68 -8.47
N GLU A 86 14.87 0.42 -8.21
CA GLU A 86 15.97 0.84 -9.08
C GLU A 86 15.86 0.21 -10.48
N PHE A 87 15.56 -1.09 -10.54
CA PHE A 87 15.32 -1.81 -11.79
C PHE A 87 14.15 -1.21 -12.58
N GLY A 88 13.00 -1.02 -11.95
CA GLY A 88 11.82 -0.44 -12.59
C GLY A 88 12.07 0.97 -13.11
N ARG A 89 12.79 1.79 -12.33
CA ARG A 89 13.22 3.13 -12.75
C ARG A 89 14.13 3.08 -13.99
N ARG A 90 15.14 2.20 -13.99
CA ARG A 90 16.08 2.06 -15.10
C ARG A 90 15.42 1.57 -16.38
N GLU A 91 14.55 0.58 -16.29
CA GLU A 91 13.86 -0.02 -17.44
C GLU A 91 12.59 0.74 -17.86
N GLY A 92 12.19 1.77 -17.12
CA GLY A 92 10.95 2.52 -17.37
C GLY A 92 9.68 1.69 -17.12
N ILE A 93 9.73 0.72 -16.21
CA ILE A 93 8.61 -0.16 -15.86
C ILE A 93 8.01 0.28 -14.53
N PRO A 94 6.71 0.62 -14.48
CA PRO A 94 6.04 0.98 -13.23
C PRO A 94 6.14 -0.13 -12.18
N VAL A 95 6.36 0.26 -10.93
CA VAL A 95 6.39 -0.66 -9.78
C VAL A 95 5.27 -0.28 -8.83
N THR A 96 4.42 -1.26 -8.49
CA THR A 96 3.31 -1.06 -7.53
C THR A 96 3.40 -2.08 -6.42
N PHE A 97 3.16 -1.65 -5.18
CA PHE A 97 3.16 -2.55 -4.03
C PHE A 97 1.78 -3.12 -3.78
N ARG A 98 1.72 -4.41 -3.44
CA ARG A 98 0.52 -5.07 -2.95
C ARG A 98 0.70 -5.54 -1.52
N SER A 99 -0.18 -5.02 -0.68
CA SER A 99 -0.31 -5.37 0.73
C SER A 99 -1.41 -6.43 0.91
N GLY A 100 -2.45 -6.17 1.72
CA GLY A 100 -3.60 -7.07 1.87
C GLY A 100 -4.46 -7.25 0.61
N GLY A 101 -4.36 -6.35 -0.38
CA GLY A 101 -5.17 -6.41 -1.60
C GLY A 101 -6.65 -6.07 -1.38
N THR A 102 -6.95 -5.25 -0.37
CA THR A 102 -8.31 -4.88 0.06
C THR A 102 -8.72 -3.47 -0.35
N SER A 103 -7.92 -2.77 -1.17
CA SER A 103 -8.30 -1.45 -1.68
C SER A 103 -9.52 -1.56 -2.58
N LEU A 104 -10.39 -0.55 -2.51
CA LEU A 104 -11.58 -0.40 -3.35
C LEU A 104 -11.35 0.50 -4.56
N ASN A 105 -10.13 1.04 -4.72
CA ASN A 105 -9.79 2.06 -5.72
C ASN A 105 -8.66 1.63 -6.67
N GLY A 106 -8.29 0.35 -6.73
CA GLY A 106 -7.29 -0.17 -7.68
C GLY A 106 -5.84 0.14 -7.33
N GLN A 107 -5.57 0.64 -6.12
CA GLN A 107 -4.24 1.13 -5.71
C GLN A 107 -3.20 0.00 -5.58
N GLY A 108 -3.65 -1.25 -5.41
CA GLY A 108 -2.78 -2.42 -5.28
C GLY A 108 -2.60 -3.21 -6.57
N GLN A 109 -2.83 -2.57 -7.72
CA GLN A 109 -2.82 -3.19 -9.04
C GLN A 109 -1.93 -2.42 -10.03
N THR A 110 -1.44 -3.09 -11.08
CA THR A 110 -0.54 -2.47 -12.07
C THR A 110 -0.46 -3.30 -13.35
N GLU A 111 -0.05 -2.67 -14.45
CA GLU A 111 0.38 -3.33 -15.69
C GLU A 111 1.91 -3.50 -15.77
N GLY A 112 2.63 -3.09 -14.71
CA GLY A 112 4.08 -3.20 -14.58
C GLY A 112 4.51 -4.37 -13.68
N ILE A 113 5.43 -4.08 -12.76
CA ILE A 113 5.90 -5.03 -11.74
C ILE A 113 5.10 -4.83 -10.47
N LEU A 114 4.47 -5.89 -9.99
CA LEU A 114 3.78 -5.89 -8.70
C LEU A 114 4.69 -6.48 -7.61
N VAL A 115 4.86 -5.79 -6.50
CA VAL A 115 5.67 -6.27 -5.36
C VAL A 115 4.76 -6.65 -4.21
N ASP A 116 4.69 -7.94 -3.89
CA ASP A 116 4.00 -8.45 -2.71
C ASP A 116 4.85 -8.17 -1.46
N VAL A 117 4.31 -7.35 -0.56
CA VAL A 117 4.92 -7.04 0.75
C VAL A 117 4.17 -7.71 1.89
N ARG A 118 3.17 -8.54 1.60
CA ARG A 118 2.33 -9.19 2.61
C ARG A 118 3.05 -10.37 3.26
N LYS A 119 3.76 -11.18 2.48
CA LYS A 119 4.18 -12.51 2.92
C LYS A 119 5.39 -12.52 3.85
N HIS A 120 6.39 -11.68 3.58
CA HIS A 120 7.70 -11.77 4.23
C HIS A 120 8.04 -10.59 5.15
N PHE A 121 7.17 -9.59 5.24
CA PHE A 121 7.31 -8.46 6.14
C PHE A 121 6.30 -8.55 7.29
N THR A 122 6.24 -9.70 7.97
CA THR A 122 5.31 -9.94 9.08
C THR A 122 6.01 -9.96 10.41
N GLY A 123 5.35 -9.49 11.46
CA GLY A 123 5.87 -9.46 12.81
C GLY A 123 5.39 -8.24 13.57
N VAL A 124 5.36 -8.38 14.90
CA VAL A 124 5.08 -7.31 15.85
C VAL A 124 6.09 -7.43 16.97
N GLU A 125 6.85 -6.36 17.18
CA GLU A 125 7.66 -6.17 18.37
C GLU A 125 6.92 -5.16 19.26
N VAL A 126 6.61 -5.57 20.49
CA VAL A 126 5.94 -4.72 21.47
C VAL A 126 7.01 -3.94 22.23
N LEU A 127 6.84 -2.63 22.32
CA LEU A 127 7.76 -1.71 22.96
C LEU A 127 7.04 -0.97 24.09
N ASP A 128 7.79 -0.54 25.11
CA ASP A 128 7.29 0.31 26.19
C ASP A 128 5.99 -0.22 26.84
N GLU A 129 5.94 -1.51 27.18
CA GLU A 129 4.75 -2.18 27.75
C GLU A 129 3.46 -1.98 26.92
N GLY A 130 3.60 -1.95 25.59
CA GLY A 130 2.48 -1.80 24.65
C GLY A 130 2.14 -0.37 24.27
N LEU A 131 2.85 0.63 24.79
CA LEU A 131 2.68 2.02 24.35
C LEU A 131 3.12 2.23 22.90
N LYS A 132 4.07 1.43 22.41
CA LYS A 132 4.54 1.45 21.02
C LYS A 132 4.63 0.04 20.47
N ALA A 133 4.61 -0.08 19.14
CA ALA A 133 4.83 -1.34 18.45
C ALA A 133 5.57 -1.11 17.14
N ARG A 134 6.64 -1.86 16.91
CA ARG A 134 7.28 -1.95 15.60
C ARG A 134 6.62 -3.10 14.84
N VAL A 135 6.00 -2.78 13.70
CA VAL A 135 5.15 -3.73 12.98
C VAL A 135 5.58 -3.84 11.53
N GLY A 136 5.80 -5.06 11.06
CA GLY A 136 6.09 -5.30 9.65
C GLY A 136 4.89 -4.91 8.76
N PRO A 137 5.09 -4.27 7.59
CA PRO A 137 4.01 -3.80 6.73
C PRO A 137 3.08 -4.92 6.21
N GLY A 138 3.56 -6.16 6.15
CA GLY A 138 2.78 -7.33 5.77
C GLY A 138 1.92 -7.93 6.89
N THR A 139 2.07 -7.46 8.14
CA THR A 139 1.28 -7.94 9.28
C THR A 139 -0.18 -7.54 9.14
N ILE A 140 -1.09 -8.51 9.20
CA ILE A 140 -2.54 -8.26 9.26
C ILE A 140 -2.87 -7.42 10.50
N LEU A 141 -3.65 -6.35 10.34
CA LEU A 141 -3.96 -5.42 11.42
C LEU A 141 -4.62 -6.12 12.62
N GLY A 142 -5.59 -7.01 12.35
CA GLY A 142 -6.22 -7.83 13.39
C GLY A 142 -5.23 -8.73 14.15
N HIS A 143 -4.17 -9.21 13.50
CA HIS A 143 -3.11 -9.98 14.17
C HIS A 143 -2.26 -9.09 15.07
N ALA A 144 -1.92 -7.88 14.61
CA ALA A 144 -1.19 -6.93 15.45
C ALA A 144 -1.99 -6.54 16.71
N ASN A 145 -3.29 -6.29 16.55
CA ASN A 145 -4.16 -5.98 17.68
C ASN A 145 -4.30 -7.15 18.66
N LYS A 146 -4.26 -8.41 18.20
CA LYS A 146 -4.23 -9.57 19.10
C LYS A 146 -2.95 -9.63 19.94
N VAL A 147 -1.80 -9.25 19.38
CA VAL A 147 -0.53 -9.17 20.12
C VAL A 147 -0.55 -8.06 21.17
N LEU A 148 -1.21 -6.94 20.88
CA LEU A 148 -1.32 -5.80 21.80
C LEU A 148 -2.41 -5.96 22.87
N ALA A 149 -3.37 -6.86 22.67
CA ALA A 149 -4.50 -7.05 23.58
C ALA A 149 -4.13 -7.33 25.05
N PRO A 150 -3.10 -8.15 25.38
CA PRO A 150 -2.67 -8.36 26.77
C PRO A 150 -2.19 -7.10 27.48
N TYR A 151 -1.73 -6.10 26.72
CA TYR A 151 -1.28 -4.80 27.24
C TYR A 151 -2.44 -3.79 27.37
N GLY A 152 -3.67 -4.19 27.02
CA GLY A 152 -4.83 -3.28 26.97
C GLY A 152 -4.72 -2.24 25.85
N ARG A 153 -3.96 -2.54 24.79
CA ARG A 153 -3.66 -1.62 23.68
C ARG A 153 -4.10 -2.21 22.34
N LYS A 154 -4.24 -1.33 21.36
CA LYS A 154 -4.48 -1.66 19.94
C LYS A 154 -3.98 -0.52 19.06
N LEU A 155 -3.74 -0.80 17.79
CA LEU A 155 -3.50 0.23 16.80
C LEU A 155 -4.78 1.04 16.55
N GLY A 156 -4.60 2.33 16.31
CA GLY A 156 -5.67 3.32 16.16
C GLY A 156 -6.58 3.09 14.94
N PRO A 157 -6.02 2.99 13.72
CA PRO A 157 -6.79 2.72 12.51
C PRO A 157 -7.65 1.47 12.62
N ASP A 158 -8.91 1.55 12.19
CA ASP A 158 -9.89 0.47 12.32
C ASP A 158 -10.74 0.24 11.05
N PRO A 159 -10.12 0.00 9.87
CA PRO A 159 -10.86 -0.25 8.64
C PRO A 159 -11.76 -1.48 8.77
N ALA A 160 -12.87 -1.51 8.02
CA ALA A 160 -13.80 -2.64 8.00
C ALA A 160 -13.09 -3.96 7.61
N SER A 161 -12.01 -3.88 6.84
CA SER A 161 -11.17 -5.00 6.42
C SER A 161 -10.09 -5.40 7.44
N THR A 162 -10.22 -5.09 8.73
CA THR A 162 -9.18 -5.30 9.77
C THR A 162 -8.59 -6.72 9.78
N ASP A 163 -9.38 -7.74 9.47
CA ASP A 163 -8.94 -9.14 9.48
C ASP A 163 -8.21 -9.58 8.19
N ILE A 164 -8.06 -8.69 7.21
CA ILE A 164 -7.40 -8.97 5.92
C ILE A 164 -6.35 -7.90 5.57
N ALA A 165 -6.68 -6.63 5.81
CA ALA A 165 -5.78 -5.51 5.58
C ALA A 165 -4.54 -5.64 6.46
N THR A 166 -3.39 -5.26 5.89
CA THR A 166 -2.12 -5.27 6.61
C THR A 166 -1.72 -3.85 6.97
N VAL A 167 -0.87 -3.71 7.99
CA VAL A 167 -0.46 -2.41 8.54
C VAL A 167 0.15 -1.50 7.47
N GLY A 168 0.96 -2.03 6.55
CA GLY A 168 1.52 -1.26 5.45
C GLY A 168 0.44 -0.62 4.58
N GLY A 169 -0.56 -1.39 4.15
CA GLY A 169 -1.68 -0.86 3.37
C GLY A 169 -2.55 0.13 4.15
N VAL A 170 -2.68 -0.05 5.47
CA VAL A 170 -3.39 0.90 6.35
C VAL A 170 -2.67 2.24 6.39
N VAL A 171 -1.35 2.22 6.61
CA VAL A 171 -0.51 3.43 6.66
C VAL A 171 -0.47 4.13 5.31
N SER A 172 -0.21 3.40 4.22
CA SER A 172 -0.10 3.97 2.87
C SER A 172 -1.40 4.65 2.38
N ASN A 173 -2.55 4.22 2.88
CA ASN A 173 -3.85 4.80 2.50
C ASN A 173 -4.40 5.78 3.54
N ASN A 174 -3.68 6.03 4.64
CA ASN A 174 -4.21 6.62 5.86
C ASN A 174 -5.62 6.08 6.18
N SER A 175 -5.74 4.75 6.22
CA SER A 175 -7.05 4.10 6.34
C SER A 175 -7.68 4.46 7.68
N GLY A 176 -8.92 4.95 7.62
CA GLY A 176 -9.71 5.23 8.80
C GLY A 176 -10.68 4.10 9.15
N GLY A 177 -11.48 4.36 10.17
CA GLY A 177 -12.65 3.58 10.53
C GLY A 177 -13.55 4.38 11.46
N MET A 178 -14.57 3.72 12.03
CA MET A 178 -15.54 4.41 12.89
C MET A 178 -14.89 4.90 14.19
N ARG A 179 -13.88 4.19 14.72
CA ARG A 179 -13.37 4.40 16.08
C ARG A 179 -12.08 5.22 16.13
N CYS A 180 -11.28 5.26 15.06
CA CYS A 180 -9.98 5.93 15.07
C CYS A 180 -10.04 7.45 15.22
N GLY A 181 -11.20 8.07 14.96
CA GLY A 181 -11.27 9.55 14.93
C GLY A 181 -10.32 10.15 13.89
N VAL A 182 -9.91 11.40 14.13
CA VAL A 182 -8.73 12.03 13.50
C VAL A 182 -7.49 11.92 14.39
N THR A 183 -7.65 11.52 15.65
CA THR A 183 -6.60 11.48 16.68
C THR A 183 -5.79 10.19 16.65
N TYR A 184 -6.37 9.11 16.14
CA TYR A 184 -5.75 7.79 16.09
C TYR A 184 -5.70 7.24 14.67
N ASP A 185 -5.64 8.12 13.66
CA ASP A 185 -5.34 7.70 12.28
C ASP A 185 -3.84 7.38 12.11
N SER A 186 -3.44 6.95 10.92
CA SER A 186 -2.04 6.59 10.69
C SER A 186 -1.11 7.79 10.78
N TYR A 187 -1.55 8.97 10.34
CA TYR A 187 -0.73 10.19 10.40
C TYR A 187 -0.39 10.62 11.82
N GLN A 188 -1.31 10.45 12.78
CA GLN A 188 -1.08 10.82 14.18
C GLN A 188 -0.39 9.73 15.01
N THR A 189 -0.37 8.47 14.54
CA THR A 189 0.11 7.33 15.35
C THR A 189 1.45 6.75 14.90
N VAL A 190 1.92 7.07 13.70
CA VAL A 190 3.25 6.68 13.24
C VAL A 190 4.30 7.60 13.84
N THR A 191 5.24 7.03 14.61
CA THR A 191 6.35 7.77 15.23
C THR A 191 7.69 7.57 14.50
N GLY A 192 7.78 6.56 13.65
CA GLY A 192 8.98 6.24 12.88
C GLY A 192 8.71 5.14 11.86
N MET A 193 9.51 5.09 10.80
CA MET A 193 9.45 4.04 9.77
C MET A 193 10.77 3.91 9.03
N THR A 194 10.99 2.73 8.44
CA THR A 194 11.96 2.55 7.37
C THR A 194 11.25 2.66 6.03
N PHE A 195 11.70 3.54 5.15
CA PHE A 195 11.18 3.67 3.79
C PHE A 195 12.27 3.47 2.74
N VAL A 196 11.85 3.10 1.53
CA VAL A 196 12.73 2.90 0.37
C VAL A 196 12.22 3.73 -0.79
N LEU A 197 13.10 4.50 -1.40
CA LEU A 197 12.81 5.42 -2.50
C LEU A 197 13.03 4.77 -3.87
N PRO A 198 12.48 5.34 -4.96
CA PRO A 198 12.69 4.85 -6.32
C PRO A 198 14.16 4.75 -6.77
N SER A 199 15.06 5.49 -6.13
CA SER A 199 16.52 5.38 -6.33
C SER A 199 17.14 4.12 -5.71
N GLY A 200 16.41 3.42 -4.84
CA GLY A 200 16.93 2.37 -3.97
C GLY A 200 17.43 2.87 -2.61
N THR A 201 17.48 4.19 -2.39
CA THR A 201 17.85 4.77 -1.10
C THR A 201 16.89 4.30 -0.01
N MET A 202 17.45 3.78 1.08
CA MET A 202 16.74 3.35 2.27
C MET A 202 17.09 4.27 3.43
N ILE A 203 16.06 4.75 4.13
CA ILE A 203 16.19 5.61 5.30
C ILE A 203 15.37 5.00 6.42
N ASP A 204 15.99 4.85 7.59
CA ASP A 204 15.31 4.57 8.86
C ASP A 204 15.17 5.89 9.62
N THR A 205 13.94 6.38 9.80
CA THR A 205 13.70 7.66 10.45
C THR A 205 14.01 7.64 11.94
N GLU A 206 14.20 6.46 12.56
CA GLU A 206 14.61 6.36 13.96
C GLU A 206 16.13 6.40 14.15
N ALA A 207 16.91 6.37 13.06
CA ALA A 207 18.37 6.43 13.11
C ALA A 207 18.89 7.84 13.43
N GLU A 208 20.01 7.90 14.16
CA GLU A 208 20.73 9.15 14.39
C GLU A 208 21.26 9.71 13.07
N GLY A 209 20.96 10.97 12.76
CA GLY A 209 21.39 11.62 11.53
C GLY A 209 20.56 11.26 10.28
N ALA A 210 19.36 10.69 10.44
CA ALA A 210 18.53 10.24 9.32
C ALA A 210 18.14 11.37 8.35
N GLU A 211 17.93 12.59 8.85
CA GLU A 211 17.60 13.76 8.03
C GLU A 211 18.81 14.19 7.18
N GLU A 212 20.00 14.24 7.77
CA GLU A 212 21.25 14.56 7.08
C GLU A 212 21.61 13.48 6.05
N GLU A 213 21.40 12.21 6.39
CA GLU A 213 21.61 11.09 5.48
C GLU A 213 20.64 11.17 4.28
N PHE A 214 19.36 11.45 4.53
CA PHE A 214 18.37 11.63 3.48
C PHE A 214 18.73 12.82 2.57
N ALA A 215 19.08 13.97 3.14
CA ALA A 215 19.48 15.16 2.37
C ALA A 215 20.75 14.92 1.54
N ALA A 216 21.72 14.17 2.08
CA ALA A 216 22.96 13.85 1.37
C ALA A 216 22.73 12.87 0.21
N LYS A 217 21.83 11.89 0.38
CA LYS A 217 21.55 10.86 -0.64
C LYS A 217 20.54 11.32 -1.69
N GLU A 218 19.61 12.19 -1.33
CA GLU A 218 18.49 12.63 -2.16
C GLU A 218 18.30 14.15 -2.12
N PRO A 219 19.32 14.95 -2.49
CA PRO A 219 19.32 16.40 -2.29
C PRO A 219 18.13 17.07 -2.98
N ALA A 220 17.81 16.68 -4.22
CA ALA A 220 16.69 17.26 -4.96
C ALA A 220 15.32 17.00 -4.29
N LEU A 221 15.13 15.84 -3.64
CA LEU A 221 13.89 15.56 -2.92
C LEU A 221 13.84 16.34 -1.60
N ALA A 222 14.96 16.40 -0.87
CA ALA A 222 15.05 17.14 0.37
C ALA A 222 14.81 18.65 0.15
N GLU A 223 15.47 19.24 -0.86
CA GLU A 223 15.28 20.64 -1.25
C GLU A 223 13.83 20.91 -1.67
N GLY A 224 13.26 20.09 -2.55
CA GLY A 224 11.88 20.26 -3.00
C GLY A 224 10.83 20.16 -1.88
N LEU A 225 11.06 19.28 -0.89
CA LEU A 225 10.19 19.20 0.29
C LEU A 225 10.25 20.47 1.15
N MET A 226 11.44 21.05 1.30
CA MET A 226 11.62 22.31 2.02
C MET A 226 11.00 23.49 1.28
N GLU A 227 11.13 23.54 -0.05
CA GLU A 227 10.47 24.55 -0.89
C GLU A 227 8.95 24.49 -0.75
N ILE A 228 8.35 23.29 -0.85
CA ILE A 228 6.89 23.10 -0.66
C ILE A 228 6.47 23.56 0.74
N ARG A 229 7.27 23.25 1.77
CA ARG A 229 7.00 23.68 3.14
C ARG A 229 7.04 25.20 3.26
N GLU A 230 8.03 25.85 2.65
CA GLU A 230 8.16 27.31 2.67
C GLU A 230 7.00 27.98 1.93
N GLU A 231 6.60 27.46 0.76
CA GLU A 231 5.43 27.93 0.02
C GLU A 231 4.15 27.85 0.87
N ILE A 232 3.92 26.71 1.52
CA ILE A 232 2.75 26.52 2.40
C ILE A 232 2.79 27.54 3.55
N LEU A 233 3.93 27.70 4.23
CA LEU A 233 4.04 28.57 5.41
C LEU A 233 4.00 30.07 5.05
N ALA A 234 4.26 30.44 3.81
CA ALA A 234 4.15 31.82 3.33
C ALA A 234 2.68 32.29 3.21
N ASP A 235 1.71 31.37 3.14
CA ASP A 235 0.28 31.66 3.04
C ASP A 235 -0.47 31.19 4.30
N GLN A 236 -0.73 32.13 5.22
CA GLN A 236 -1.42 31.82 6.48
C GLN A 236 -2.85 31.31 6.27
N ASP A 237 -3.57 31.82 5.27
CA ASP A 237 -4.92 31.36 4.95
C ASP A 237 -4.88 29.89 4.48
N PHE A 238 -3.87 29.54 3.70
CA PHE A 238 -3.65 28.16 3.27
C PHE A 238 -3.25 27.24 4.43
N VAL A 239 -2.36 27.69 5.32
CA VAL A 239 -2.01 26.95 6.56
C VAL A 239 -3.25 26.67 7.40
N ASP A 240 -4.08 27.68 7.64
CA ASP A 240 -5.27 27.56 8.47
C ASP A 240 -6.30 26.62 7.82
N ARG A 241 -6.44 26.68 6.48
CA ARG A 241 -7.24 25.74 5.73
C ARG A 241 -6.73 24.30 5.85
N ILE A 242 -5.42 24.06 5.73
CA ILE A 242 -4.84 22.73 5.91
C ILE A 242 -5.13 22.22 7.32
N ARG A 243 -4.83 23.01 8.36
CA ARG A 243 -5.08 22.63 9.76
C ARG A 243 -6.55 22.27 9.98
N HIS A 244 -7.47 23.12 9.53
CA HIS A 244 -8.89 22.85 9.65
C HIS A 244 -9.31 21.57 8.92
N LYS A 245 -8.73 21.27 7.75
CA LYS A 245 -9.03 20.03 7.03
C LYS A 245 -8.56 18.77 7.74
N PHE A 246 -7.46 18.84 8.50
CA PHE A 246 -6.97 17.71 9.30
C PHE A 246 -7.73 17.54 10.63
N GLU A 247 -8.57 18.49 11.04
CA GLU A 247 -9.50 18.34 12.18
C GLU A 247 -10.74 17.51 11.83
N ILE A 248 -11.03 17.31 10.54
CA ILE A 248 -12.28 16.71 10.05
C ILE A 248 -12.00 15.36 9.40
N LYS A 249 -12.88 14.38 9.65
CA LYS A 249 -12.87 13.13 8.88
C LYS A 249 -13.36 13.37 7.46
N ASN A 250 -12.60 12.91 6.47
CA ASN A 250 -13.05 12.84 5.08
C ASN A 250 -14.01 11.64 4.89
N THR A 251 -15.24 11.76 5.38
CA THR A 251 -16.30 10.73 5.26
C THR A 251 -17.53 11.22 4.49
N THR A 252 -17.39 12.24 3.65
CA THR A 252 -18.47 12.80 2.82
C THR A 252 -18.69 12.00 1.56
#